data_AF-I0Z923-F1
#
_entry.id   AF-I0Z923-F1
#
_cell.length_a   1.000
_cell.length_b   1.000
_cell.length_c   1.000
_cell.angle_alpha   90.00
_cell.angle_beta   90.00
_cell.angle_gamma   90.00
#
_symmetry.space_group_name_H-M   'P 1'
#
loop_
_entity.id
_entity.type
_entity.pdbx_description
1 polymer ?
#
loop_
_entity_poly.entity_id
_entity_poly.type
_entity_poly.pdbx_seq_one_letter_code
_entity_poly.pdbx_strand_id
1 'polypeptide(L)'
;MTLRQVVQRWPGIADVSVAEVMNRLLCLKRLLPGCNVASMVALQPQMFLARTTDQLETQVGSAYDIIQRDLPTSYVDAMIQDRPAILFIDVGCLPNAVEQLKDVISYPTDPATLGNLLWAVKQ
;
A
#
# COMPACT_ATOMS: atom_id res chain seq x y z
N MET A 1 8.71 15.87 6.52
CA MET A 1 7.39 16.26 7.04
C MET A 1 7.43 16.15 8.56
N THR A 2 7.05 17.20 9.31
CA THR A 2 7.07 17.17 10.78
C THR A 2 5.78 16.59 11.34
N LEU A 3 5.79 16.01 12.56
CA LEU A 3 4.61 15.42 13.19
C LEU A 3 3.43 16.42 13.29
N ARG A 4 3.74 17.71 13.49
CA ARG A 4 2.76 18.81 13.48
C ARG A 4 2.06 18.96 12.13
N GLN A 5 2.82 18.86 11.02
CA GLN A 5 2.25 18.94 9.66
C GLN A 5 1.35 17.73 9.36
N VAL A 6 1.69 16.55 9.90
CA VAL A 6 0.86 15.33 9.79
C VAL A 6 -0.48 15.53 10.50
N VAL A 7 -0.46 16.00 11.76
CA VAL A 7 -1.68 16.23 12.54
C VAL A 7 -2.55 17.34 11.94
N GLN A 8 -1.95 18.44 11.45
CA GLN A 8 -2.70 19.50 10.78
C GLN A 8 -3.35 19.04 9.48
N ARG A 9 -2.66 18.18 8.73
CA ARG A 9 -3.18 17.65 7.46
C ARG A 9 -4.23 16.56 7.67
N TRP A 10 -4.15 15.84 8.79
CA TRP A 10 -5.03 14.72 9.13
C TRP A 10 -5.41 14.75 10.62
N PRO A 11 -6.39 15.59 11.01
CA PRO A 11 -6.71 15.81 12.42
C PRO A 11 -7.16 14.54 13.14
N GLY A 12 -7.86 13.63 12.47
CA GLY A 12 -8.31 12.36 13.05
C GLY A 12 -7.19 11.40 13.47
N ILE A 13 -5.93 11.66 13.09
CA ILE A 13 -4.78 10.90 13.62
C ILE A 13 -4.54 11.25 15.09
N ALA A 14 -4.87 12.46 15.54
CA ALA A 14 -4.66 12.88 16.92
C ALA A 14 -5.50 12.08 17.93
N ASP A 15 -6.62 11.51 17.48
CA ASP A 15 -7.53 10.71 18.30
C ASP A 15 -7.07 9.25 18.45
N VAL A 16 -6.10 8.81 17.64
CA VAL A 16 -5.58 7.45 17.69
C VAL A 16 -4.46 7.37 18.72
N SER A 17 -4.58 6.44 19.68
CA SER A 17 -3.54 6.24 20.68
C SER A 17 -2.21 5.80 20.02
N VAL A 18 -1.08 6.22 20.62
CA VAL A 18 0.26 5.82 20.15
C VAL A 18 0.41 4.29 20.12
N ALA A 19 -0.16 3.59 21.10
CA ALA A 19 -0.14 2.14 21.16
C ALA A 19 -0.85 1.51 19.96
N GLU A 20 -2.00 2.05 19.56
CA GLU A 20 -2.76 1.58 18.40
C GLU A 20 -2.02 1.87 17.09
N VAL A 21 -1.39 3.05 16.96
CA VAL A 21 -0.53 3.35 15.79
C VAL A 21 0.62 2.34 15.71
N MET A 22 1.28 2.05 16.83
CA MET A 22 2.37 1.06 16.86
C MET A 22 1.90 -0.34 16.49
N ASN A 23 0.73 -0.78 16.98
CA ASN A 23 0.14 -2.07 16.60
C ASN A 23 -0.10 -2.16 15.09
N ARG A 24 -0.64 -1.11 14.48
CA ARG A 24 -0.87 -1.06 13.03
C ARG A 24 0.43 -1.10 12.24
N LEU A 25 1.46 -0.36 12.68
CA LEU A 25 2.78 -0.36 12.03
C LEU A 25 3.46 -1.74 12.13
N LEU A 26 3.34 -2.41 13.27
CA LEU A 26 3.86 -3.77 13.45
C LEU A 26 3.10 -4.79 12.60
N CYS A 27 1.77 -4.69 12.54
CA CYS A 27 0.93 -5.50 11.65
C CYS A 27 1.37 -5.34 10.19
N LEU A 28 1.48 -4.10 9.71
CA LEU A 28 1.96 -3.80 8.37
C LEU A 28 3.36 -4.33 8.10
N LYS A 29 4.27 -4.24 9.08
CA LYS A 29 5.65 -4.75 8.90
C LYS A 29 5.69 -6.27 8.81
N ARG A 30 4.77 -6.98 9.47
CA ARG A 30 4.61 -8.43 9.32
C ARG A 30 4.09 -8.81 7.95
N LEU A 31 3.15 -8.04 7.40
CA LEU A 31 2.55 -8.30 6.09
C LEU A 31 3.49 -7.92 4.93
N LEU A 32 4.27 -6.85 5.11
CA LEU A 32 5.12 -6.27 4.06
C LEU A 32 6.59 -6.23 4.55
N PRO A 33 7.25 -7.39 4.73
CA PRO A 33 8.58 -7.44 5.34
C PRO A 33 9.64 -6.74 4.49
N GLY A 34 9.49 -6.74 3.15
CA GLY A 34 10.39 -6.05 2.23
C GLY A 34 10.23 -4.53 2.18
N CYS A 35 9.13 -4.00 2.72
CA CYS A 35 8.81 -2.58 2.64
C CYS A 35 9.26 -1.78 3.89
N ASN A 36 9.59 -0.51 3.66
CA ASN A 36 9.70 0.53 4.68
C ASN A 36 8.32 1.12 4.99
N VAL A 37 7.61 0.44 5.90
CA VAL A 37 6.26 0.80 6.34
C VAL A 37 6.17 2.23 6.87
N ALA A 38 7.17 2.71 7.60
CA ALA A 38 7.15 4.07 8.13
C ALA A 38 7.09 5.11 6.99
N SER A 39 7.91 4.93 5.95
CA SER A 39 7.89 5.78 4.76
C SER A 39 6.58 5.65 3.99
N MET A 40 6.04 4.44 3.82
CA MET A 40 4.76 4.23 3.14
C MET A 40 3.59 4.92 3.87
N VAL A 41 3.52 4.75 5.19
CA VAL A 41 2.50 5.39 6.01
C VAL A 41 2.67 6.90 5.99
N ALA A 42 3.90 7.43 5.95
CA ALA A 42 4.12 8.87 5.82
C ALA A 42 3.61 9.45 4.49
N LEU A 43 3.62 8.67 3.40
CA LEU A 43 3.08 9.10 2.11
C LEU A 43 1.56 9.22 2.14
N GLN A 44 0.86 8.26 2.76
CA GLN A 44 -0.60 8.18 2.73
C GLN A 44 -1.23 7.70 4.04
N PRO A 45 -1.02 8.38 5.17
CA PRO A 45 -1.37 7.87 6.49
C PRO A 45 -2.86 7.76 6.71
N GLN A 46 -3.70 8.53 6.01
CA GLN A 46 -5.15 8.37 6.09
C GLN A 46 -5.62 6.96 5.70
N MET A 47 -4.96 6.30 4.73
CA MET A 47 -5.39 4.96 4.32
C MET A 47 -5.02 3.88 5.35
N PHE A 48 -3.93 4.11 6.09
CA PHE A 48 -3.45 3.18 7.11
C PHE A 48 -4.03 3.48 8.50
N LEU A 49 -4.21 4.75 8.86
CA LEU A 49 -4.57 5.17 10.20
C LEU A 49 -6.07 5.44 10.39
N ALA A 50 -6.87 5.47 9.32
CA ALA A 50 -8.33 5.57 9.46
C ALA A 50 -9.04 4.22 9.69
N ARG A 51 -8.32 3.10 9.62
CA ARG A 51 -8.86 1.73 9.73
C ARG A 51 -8.41 1.08 11.04
N THR A 52 -9.17 0.10 11.53
CA THR A 52 -8.72 -0.75 12.64
C THR A 52 -7.57 -1.65 12.18
N THR A 53 -6.81 -2.20 13.13
CA THR A 53 -5.73 -3.15 12.83
C THR A 53 -6.25 -4.36 12.03
N ASP A 54 -7.39 -4.94 12.41
CA ASP A 54 -7.98 -6.11 11.72
C ASP A 54 -8.41 -5.79 10.28
N GLN A 55 -8.98 -4.60 10.06
CA GLN A 55 -9.36 -4.14 8.72
C GLN A 55 -8.13 -3.92 7.84
N LEU A 56 -7.04 -3.41 8.44
CA LEU A 56 -5.77 -3.24 7.77
C LEU A 56 -5.18 -4.58 7.38
N GLU A 57 -5.15 -5.54 8.30
CA GLU A 57 -4.62 -6.87 8.07
C GLU A 57 -5.37 -7.59 6.94
N THR A 58 -6.70 -7.56 7.01
CA THR A 58 -7.55 -8.18 5.99
C THR A 58 -7.35 -7.54 4.61
N GLN A 59 -7.38 -6.21 4.54
CA GLN A 59 -7.24 -5.49 3.27
C GLN A 59 -5.85 -5.68 2.67
N VAL A 60 -4.80 -5.37 3.44
CA VAL A 60 -3.42 -5.37 2.95
C VAL A 60 -2.98 -6.80 2.65
N GLY A 61 -3.32 -7.76 3.50
CA GLY A 61 -3.05 -9.18 3.26
C GLY A 61 -3.69 -9.66 1.98
N SER A 62 -5.01 -9.44 1.80
CA SER A 62 -5.72 -9.88 0.60
C SER A 62 -5.17 -9.25 -0.67
N ALA A 63 -4.91 -7.94 -0.65
CA ALA A 63 -4.36 -7.24 -1.81
C ALA A 63 -2.95 -7.72 -2.14
N TYR A 64 -2.09 -7.87 -1.13
CA TYR A 64 -0.72 -8.34 -1.30
C TYR A 64 -0.68 -9.77 -1.85
N ASP A 65 -1.49 -10.68 -1.31
CA ASP A 65 -1.57 -12.08 -1.77
C ASP A 65 -2.01 -12.17 -3.24
N ILE A 66 -2.99 -11.37 -3.65
CA ILE A 66 -3.44 -11.32 -5.06
C ILE A 66 -2.32 -10.84 -5.96
N ILE A 67 -1.63 -9.75 -5.59
CA ILE A 67 -0.59 -9.15 -6.42
C ILE A 67 0.65 -10.06 -6.49
N GLN A 68 1.06 -10.66 -5.37
CA GLN A 68 2.25 -11.51 -5.27
C GLN A 68 2.09 -12.84 -5.99
N ARG A 69 0.86 -13.33 -6.19
CA ARG A 69 0.59 -14.57 -6.96
C ARG A 69 1.14 -14.51 -8.37
N ASP A 70 1.13 -13.31 -8.95
CA ASP A 70 1.29 -13.08 -10.37
C ASP A 70 2.57 -12.29 -10.72
N LEU A 71 3.23 -11.70 -9.70
CA LEU A 71 4.39 -10.85 -9.85
C LEU A 71 5.52 -11.25 -8.88
N PRO A 72 6.81 -11.11 -9.28
CA PRO A 72 7.93 -11.38 -8.38
C PRO A 72 7.88 -10.53 -7.11
N THR A 73 8.19 -11.12 -5.95
CA THR A 73 8.07 -10.44 -4.65
C THR A 73 8.85 -9.13 -4.57
N SER A 74 10.10 -9.11 -5.03
CA SER A 74 10.92 -7.88 -5.04
C SER A 74 10.32 -6.76 -5.89
N TYR A 75 9.61 -7.13 -6.95
CA TYR A 75 8.93 -6.19 -7.83
C TYR A 75 7.67 -5.62 -7.14
N VAL A 76 6.90 -6.49 -6.48
CA VAL A 76 5.72 -6.11 -5.70
C VAL A 76 6.10 -5.17 -4.55
N ASP A 77 7.15 -5.49 -3.80
CA ASP A 77 7.66 -4.65 -2.72
C ASP A 77 8.04 -3.25 -3.22
N ALA A 78 8.77 -3.15 -4.35
CA ALA A 78 9.15 -1.87 -4.93
C ALA A 78 7.93 -1.05 -5.38
N MET A 79 6.95 -1.70 -6.02
CA MET A 79 5.71 -1.06 -6.46
C MET A 79 4.88 -0.53 -5.28
N ILE A 80 4.75 -1.32 -4.21
CA ILE A 80 4.04 -0.94 -2.99
C ILE A 80 4.78 0.20 -2.25
N GLN A 81 6.10 0.14 -2.22
CA GLN A 81 6.94 1.15 -1.57
C GLN A 81 6.79 2.53 -2.24
N ASP A 82 6.72 2.56 -3.57
CA ASP A 82 6.50 3.78 -4.35
C ASP A 82 5.05 4.25 -4.23
N ARG A 83 4.09 3.32 -4.29
CA ARG A 83 2.65 3.60 -4.40
C ARG A 83 1.81 2.76 -3.43
N PRO A 84 1.77 3.14 -2.15
CA PRO A 84 1.05 2.38 -1.12
C PRO A 84 -0.46 2.24 -1.39
N ALA A 85 -1.04 3.16 -2.17
CA ALA A 85 -2.45 3.16 -2.56
C ALA A 85 -2.92 1.90 -3.27
N ILE A 86 -2.02 1.17 -3.92
CA ILE A 86 -2.35 -0.06 -4.63
C ILE A 86 -3.00 -1.10 -3.69
N LEU A 87 -2.57 -1.14 -2.43
CA LEU A 87 -3.08 -2.07 -1.41
C LEU A 87 -4.55 -1.81 -1.03
N PHE A 88 -5.08 -0.64 -1.40
CA PHE A 88 -6.43 -0.20 -1.08
C PHE A 88 -7.33 -0.12 -2.32
N ILE A 89 -6.88 -0.66 -3.46
CA ILE A 89 -7.76 -0.92 -4.60
C ILE A 89 -8.75 -2.01 -4.19
N ASP A 90 -9.96 -1.97 -4.76
CA ASP A 90 -10.95 -3.01 -4.55
C ASP A 90 -10.38 -4.38 -4.98
N VAL A 91 -10.47 -5.36 -4.09
CA VAL A 91 -9.87 -6.68 -4.30
C VAL A 91 -10.49 -7.41 -5.50
N GLY A 92 -11.73 -7.11 -5.88
CA GLY A 92 -12.37 -7.63 -7.08
C GLY A 92 -11.81 -7.04 -8.38
N CYS A 93 -11.20 -5.85 -8.32
CA CYS A 93 -10.59 -5.20 -9.48
C CYS A 93 -9.09 -5.54 -9.65
N LEU A 94 -8.42 -5.99 -8.58
CA LEU A 94 -6.98 -6.27 -8.60
C LEU A 94 -6.56 -7.30 -9.65
N PRO A 95 -7.24 -8.45 -9.85
CA PRO A 95 -6.80 -9.44 -10.85
C PRO A 95 -6.72 -8.86 -12.27
N ASN A 96 -7.72 -8.07 -12.67
CA ASN A 96 -7.73 -7.43 -13.99
C ASN A 96 -6.60 -6.38 -14.11
N ALA A 97 -6.36 -5.62 -13.05
CA ALA A 97 -5.32 -4.60 -13.01
C ALA A 97 -3.90 -5.21 -13.06
N VAL A 98 -3.71 -6.37 -12.39
CA VAL A 98 -2.47 -7.14 -12.42
C VAL A 98 -2.26 -7.79 -13.78
N GLU A 99 -3.30 -8.29 -14.44
CA GLU A 99 -3.17 -8.85 -15.79
C GLU A 99 -2.72 -7.80 -16.80
N GLN A 100 -3.32 -6.61 -16.76
CA GLN A 100 -2.91 -5.48 -17.61
C GLN A 100 -1.45 -5.04 -17.35
N LEU A 101 -0.97 -5.19 -16.12
CA LEU A 101 0.43 -4.95 -15.78
C LEU A 101 1.37 -5.99 -16.42
N LYS A 102 1.00 -7.27 -16.45
CA LYS A 102 1.85 -8.33 -17.02
C LYS A 102 2.14 -8.08 -18.51
N ASP A 103 1.15 -7.59 -19.24
CA ASP A 103 1.30 -7.22 -20.66
C ASP A 103 2.36 -6.13 -20.85
N VAL A 104 2.52 -5.25 -19.87
CA VAL A 104 3.51 -4.17 -19.89
C VAL A 104 4.88 -4.66 -19.37
N ILE A 105 4.89 -5.52 -18.35
CA ILE A 105 6.11 -6.09 -17.74
C ILE A 105 6.85 -7.04 -18.68
N SER A 106 6.16 -7.56 -19.70
CA SER A 106 6.80 -8.32 -20.79
C SER A 106 7.87 -7.50 -21.55
N TYR A 107 7.90 -6.19 -21.36
CA TYR A 107 9.00 -5.31 -21.75
C TYR A 107 9.81 -4.87 -20.51
N PRO A 108 11.14 -4.69 -20.61
CA PRO A 108 11.98 -4.23 -19.50
C PRO A 108 11.56 -2.81 -19.11
N THR A 109 10.61 -2.74 -18.19
CA THR A 109 9.97 -1.51 -17.73
C THR A 109 10.29 -1.35 -16.26
N ASP A 110 10.69 -0.14 -15.85
CA ASP A 110 10.99 0.11 -14.45
C ASP A 110 9.73 -0.01 -13.55
N PRO A 111 9.88 -0.32 -12.25
CA PRO A 111 8.75 -0.47 -11.33
C PRO A 111 7.87 0.79 -11.18
N ALA A 112 8.44 1.99 -11.36
CA ALA A 112 7.72 3.25 -11.19
C ALA A 112 6.73 3.51 -12.34
N THR A 113 7.09 3.12 -13.56
CA THR A 113 6.27 3.25 -14.77
C THR A 113 4.99 2.40 -14.67
N LEU A 114 5.09 1.23 -14.08
CA LEU A 114 3.98 0.30 -13.92
C LEU A 114 2.99 0.76 -12.84
N GLY A 115 3.50 1.35 -11.77
CA GLY A 115 2.66 2.07 -10.82
C GLY A 115 1.80 3.17 -11.46
N ASN A 116 2.30 3.85 -12.50
CA ASN A 116 1.52 4.85 -13.26
C ASN A 116 0.35 4.22 -14.01
N LEU A 117 0.53 3.02 -14.55
CA LEU A 117 -0.48 2.36 -15.37
C LEU A 117 -1.65 1.85 -14.54
N LEU A 118 -1.39 1.28 -13.36
CA LEU A 118 -2.46 0.88 -12.43
C LEU A 118 -3.40 2.02 -12.05
N TRP A 119 -2.88 3.24 -11.97
CA TRP A 119 -3.69 4.41 -11.63
C TRP A 119 -4.54 4.89 -12.80
N ALA A 120 -4.08 4.71 -14.04
CA ALA A 120 -4.83 5.06 -15.24
C ALA A 120 -6.09 4.20 -15.41
N VAL A 121 -6.06 2.96 -14.93
CA VAL A 121 -7.21 2.01 -14.98
C VAL A 121 -8.33 2.40 -14.00
N LYS A 122 -8.06 3.33 -13.08
CA LYS A 122 -9.01 3.77 -12.06
C LYS A 122 -9.90 4.95 -12.50
N GLN A 123 -9.68 5.50 -13.70
CA GLN A 123 -10.58 6.50 -14.33
C GLN A 123 -11.62 5.82 -15.20
#